data_AF-A0A3M2RMB7-F1
#
_entry.id   AF-A0A3M2RMB7-F1
#
_cell.length_a   1.000
_cell.length_b   1.000
_cell.length_c   1.000
_cell.angle_alpha   90.00
_cell.angle_beta   90.00
_cell.angle_gamma   90.00
#
_symmetry.space_group_name_H-M   'P 1'
#
loop_
_entity.id
_entity.type
_entity.pdbx_description
1 polymer ?
#
loop_
_entity_poly.entity_id
_entity_poly.type
_entity_poly.pdbx_seq_one_letter_code
_entity_poly.pdbx_strand_id
1 'polypeptide(L)'
;MFLLKRKGNHRLQLTRTVSEPGRYQVDLYLFTPHEDSLTAWTLSEQQFLFTSIEHRFSLLGLPEQDRIGKSNQAFALLSPHYEITFGSWLFQYRASMERLRQQIDNSGLSVDLINRALRLSRNFAQRLRNSSPAKSSQQRYYRLADIYYSWHTEQFLLECLAMEGFDELGEEVRNSIIEFLEREYQHRQEHEYQSSFKGNATRVWNRMGLYHRLLEYPVLLRPKVIELGEGTRKLVKAVSTTLIMALFTYILFNTRTISEQLSLSLLFGIALIYAARDLLRDDMITAITRWLRKGKPRWKIRLLTPYTNKPFAGKRVWLDYRKRSDLPKQVKESSGKWVTNEAQQIVCYRSVTYFDHSALEKSHLQERLSLDCEALCEMIQPTNNKLYTWSEKGDFTSEIKAHPIEKQHDYDLLLVYSQTGQEHPAAQRWSLRLSSSGIVECEKKKANWPKPEGQEKGKKKKDTEKNKETCQNGN
;
A
#
# COMPACT_ATOMS: atom_id res chain seq x y z
N MET A 1 -2.81 12.92 6.62
CA MET A 1 -1.41 12.51 6.85
C MET A 1 -1.34 10.99 6.79
N PHE A 2 -0.45 10.41 5.99
CA PHE A 2 -0.23 8.95 6.03
C PHE A 2 0.80 8.58 7.10
N LEU A 3 0.57 7.44 7.74
CA LEU A 3 1.52 6.75 8.60
C LEU A 3 2.23 5.69 7.76
N LEU A 4 3.56 5.77 7.70
CA LEU A 4 4.38 4.76 7.03
C LEU A 4 4.72 3.64 8.01
N LYS A 5 4.61 2.41 7.53
CA LYS A 5 5.01 1.19 8.21
C LYS A 5 5.81 0.31 7.26
N ARG A 6 6.94 -0.23 7.71
CA ARG A 6 7.64 -1.32 7.03
C ARG A 6 7.06 -2.67 7.49
N LYS A 7 6.80 -3.59 6.55
CA LYS A 7 6.29 -4.93 6.84
C LYS A 7 7.17 -5.96 6.15
N GLY A 8 8.00 -6.64 6.94
CA GLY A 8 9.00 -7.57 6.42
C GLY A 8 10.12 -6.86 5.65
N ASN A 9 10.78 -7.59 4.76
CA ASN A 9 11.97 -7.12 4.08
C ASN A 9 11.63 -6.25 2.85
N HIS A 10 10.54 -6.53 2.14
CA HIS A 10 10.27 -5.90 0.83
C HIS A 10 9.04 -4.98 0.80
N ARG A 11 8.18 -4.98 1.82
CA ARG A 11 6.88 -4.28 1.75
C ARG A 11 6.82 -3.02 2.61
N LEU A 12 6.43 -1.91 2.00
CA LEU A 12 6.10 -0.64 2.66
C LEU A 12 4.60 -0.46 2.68
N GLN A 13 4.05 0.09 3.76
CA GLN A 13 2.62 0.27 3.97
C GLN A 13 2.32 1.67 4.49
N LEU A 14 1.54 2.41 3.73
CA LEU A 14 1.05 3.73 4.04
C LEU A 14 -0.42 3.62 4.44
N THR A 15 -0.76 4.10 5.63
CA THR A 15 -2.14 4.06 6.13
C THR A 15 -2.66 5.45 6.47
N ARG A 16 -3.92 5.73 6.14
CA ARG A 16 -4.65 6.91 6.62
C ARG A 16 -6.08 6.53 7.00
N THR A 17 -6.68 7.32 7.88
CA THR A 17 -8.11 7.26 8.17
C THR A 17 -8.85 8.25 7.27
N VAL A 18 -10.00 7.83 6.76
CA VAL A 18 -10.87 8.59 5.85
C VAL A 18 -12.26 8.67 6.49
N SER A 19 -12.73 9.88 6.76
CA SER A 19 -13.96 10.14 7.49
C SER A 19 -14.96 11.03 6.76
N GLU A 20 -14.50 11.90 5.86
CA GLU A 20 -15.37 12.87 5.18
C GLU A 20 -15.74 12.41 3.76
N PRO A 21 -16.98 12.60 3.30
CA PRO A 21 -17.36 12.20 1.96
C PRO A 21 -16.70 13.05 0.86
N GLY A 22 -16.71 12.52 -0.37
CA GLY A 22 -16.26 13.24 -1.55
C GLY A 22 -15.04 12.65 -2.25
N ARG A 23 -14.25 13.52 -2.88
CA ARG A 23 -13.16 13.15 -3.77
C ARG A 23 -11.83 13.13 -3.04
N TYR A 24 -11.20 11.97 -3.07
CA TYR A 24 -9.85 11.75 -2.56
C TYR A 24 -8.91 11.43 -3.70
N GLN A 25 -7.81 12.18 -3.79
CA GLN A 25 -6.75 11.90 -4.73
C GLN A 25 -5.47 11.55 -3.99
N VAL A 26 -4.80 10.49 -4.45
CA VAL A 26 -3.49 10.06 -3.95
C VAL A 26 -2.62 9.78 -5.16
N ASP A 27 -1.57 10.59 -5.30
CA ASP A 27 -0.53 10.48 -6.30
C ASP A 27 0.76 10.01 -5.61
N LEU A 28 1.34 8.91 -6.07
CA LEU A 28 2.60 8.35 -5.63
C LEU A 28 3.60 8.43 -6.78
N TYR A 29 4.72 9.11 -6.55
CA TYR A 29 5.83 9.24 -7.47
C TYR A 29 7.03 8.49 -6.88
N LEU A 30 7.50 7.46 -7.58
CA LEU A 30 8.71 6.72 -7.23
C LEU A 30 9.80 7.10 -8.24
N PHE A 31 10.87 7.70 -7.73
CA PHE A 31 12.05 8.06 -8.51
C PHE A 31 13.05 6.91 -8.44
N THR A 32 13.41 6.36 -9.60
CA THR A 32 14.35 5.25 -9.71
C THR A 32 15.80 5.77 -9.80
N PRO A 33 16.80 4.98 -9.38
CA PRO A 33 18.21 5.32 -9.57
C PRO A 33 18.61 5.28 -11.05
N HIS A 34 19.82 5.77 -11.38
CA HIS A 34 20.34 5.78 -12.77
C HIS A 34 20.68 4.39 -13.30
N GLU A 35 21.11 3.50 -12.41
CA GLU A 35 21.62 2.18 -12.80
C GLU A 35 20.49 1.19 -13.11
N ASP A 36 19.30 1.41 -12.56
CA ASP A 36 18.14 0.59 -12.84
C ASP A 36 17.45 1.09 -14.11
N SER A 37 17.60 0.35 -15.21
CA SER A 37 16.84 0.60 -16.45
C SER A 37 15.39 0.11 -16.29
N LEU A 38 14.65 0.74 -15.38
CA LEU A 38 13.21 0.53 -15.25
C LEU A 38 12.58 1.08 -16.53
N THR A 39 12.13 0.16 -17.38
CA THR A 39 11.49 0.47 -18.65
C THR A 39 10.21 -0.33 -18.75
N ALA A 40 9.29 0.11 -19.62
CA ALA A 40 8.08 -0.65 -19.91
C ALA A 40 8.35 -2.07 -20.45
N TRP A 41 9.58 -2.34 -20.92
CA TRP A 41 10.02 -3.65 -21.42
C TRP A 41 10.53 -4.58 -20.32
N THR A 42 11.25 -4.05 -19.32
CA THR A 42 11.75 -4.85 -18.19
C THR A 42 10.64 -5.17 -17.20
N LEU A 43 9.82 -4.18 -16.87
CA LEU A 43 8.68 -4.35 -15.96
C LEU A 43 7.49 -3.55 -16.46
N SER A 44 6.52 -4.22 -17.08
CA SER A 44 5.37 -3.51 -17.65
C SER A 44 4.55 -2.81 -16.57
N GLU A 45 3.91 -1.70 -16.93
CA GLU A 45 3.06 -0.94 -15.99
C GLU A 45 1.92 -1.81 -15.43
N GLN A 46 1.36 -2.73 -16.23
CA GLN A 46 0.31 -3.63 -15.74
C GLN A 46 0.85 -4.60 -14.69
N GLN A 47 2.02 -5.21 -14.95
CA GLN A 47 2.67 -6.09 -13.97
C GLN A 47 2.97 -5.32 -12.69
N PHE A 48 3.63 -4.16 -12.79
CA PHE A 48 3.96 -3.35 -11.62
C PHE A 48 2.72 -2.96 -10.79
N LEU A 49 1.60 -2.61 -11.43
CA LEU A 49 0.38 -2.28 -10.68
C LEU A 49 -0.12 -3.47 -9.85
N PHE A 50 -0.19 -4.66 -10.45
CA PHE A 50 -0.82 -5.81 -9.83
C PHE A 50 0.10 -6.60 -8.90
N THR A 51 1.42 -6.49 -9.07
CA THR A 51 2.42 -7.13 -8.19
C THR A 51 2.89 -6.18 -7.09
N SER A 52 3.22 -4.94 -7.43
CA SER A 52 3.90 -4.01 -6.53
C SER A 52 3.00 -3.02 -5.81
N ILE A 53 1.76 -2.76 -6.26
CA ILE A 53 0.86 -1.79 -5.60
C ILE A 53 -0.44 -2.42 -5.14
N GLU A 54 -0.60 -2.56 -3.82
CA GLU A 54 -1.88 -2.95 -3.20
C GLU A 54 -2.54 -1.76 -2.51
N HIS A 55 -3.63 -1.25 -3.08
CA HIS A 55 -4.39 -0.16 -2.47
C HIS A 55 -5.79 -0.65 -2.04
N ARG A 56 -5.94 -0.90 -0.74
CA ARG A 56 -7.13 -1.47 -0.09
C ARG A 56 -7.82 -0.47 0.84
N PHE A 57 -9.11 -0.70 1.08
CA PHE A 57 -9.91 0.06 2.03
C PHE A 57 -10.57 -0.90 3.02
N SER A 58 -10.46 -0.62 4.30
CA SER A 58 -11.09 -1.40 5.38
C SER A 58 -12.06 -0.53 6.18
N LEU A 59 -13.18 -1.12 6.59
CA LEU A 59 -14.18 -0.47 7.43
C LEU A 59 -13.68 -0.34 8.87
N LEU A 60 -13.83 0.82 9.48
CA LEU A 60 -13.52 1.08 10.89
C LEU A 60 -14.84 1.20 11.67
N GLY A 61 -15.34 0.08 12.17
CA GLY A 61 -16.54 0.02 13.02
C GLY A 61 -17.86 0.03 12.24
N LEU A 62 -18.97 0.04 12.99
CA LEU A 62 -20.33 0.09 12.45
C LEU A 62 -20.76 1.50 12.00
N PRO A 63 -21.61 1.57 10.96
CA PRO A 63 -22.46 2.71 10.62
C PRO A 63 -23.05 3.46 11.82
N GLU A 64 -23.01 4.80 11.86
CA GLU A 64 -23.62 5.57 12.96
C GLU A 64 -25.13 5.37 13.14
N GLN A 65 -25.89 5.13 12.06
CA GLN A 65 -27.33 4.80 12.18
C GLN A 65 -27.56 3.43 12.86
N ASP A 66 -26.68 2.45 12.66
CA ASP A 66 -26.74 1.16 13.36
C ASP A 66 -26.31 1.29 14.84
N ARG A 67 -25.66 2.42 15.20
CA ARG A 67 -25.41 2.78 16.60
C ARG A 67 -26.65 3.35 17.28
N ILE A 68 -27.63 3.89 16.56
CA ILE A 68 -28.86 4.41 17.19
C ILE A 68 -29.76 3.25 17.64
N GLY A 69 -29.60 2.06 17.04
CA GLY A 69 -30.11 0.79 17.55
C GLY A 69 -29.32 0.17 18.72
N LYS A 70 -28.37 0.91 19.35
CA LYS A 70 -27.51 0.42 20.45
C LYS A 70 -28.25 -0.02 21.72
N SER A 71 -29.55 0.23 21.85
CA SER A 71 -30.33 -0.38 22.94
C SER A 71 -30.52 -1.88 22.75
N ASN A 72 -30.38 -2.41 21.53
CA ASN A 72 -30.52 -3.84 21.26
C ASN A 72 -29.16 -4.46 20.89
N GLN A 73 -28.45 -4.98 21.89
CA GLN A 73 -27.34 -5.93 21.70
C GLN A 73 -27.70 -7.06 20.70
N ALA A 74 -28.99 -7.40 20.59
CA ALA A 74 -29.56 -8.34 19.62
C ALA A 74 -29.32 -7.97 18.13
N PHE A 75 -29.24 -6.68 17.77
CA PHE A 75 -29.03 -6.24 16.38
C PHE A 75 -27.55 -6.39 15.96
N ALA A 76 -26.62 -6.15 16.89
CA ALA A 76 -25.19 -6.44 16.68
C ALA A 76 -24.92 -7.95 16.51
N LEU A 77 -25.83 -8.81 16.98
CA LEU A 77 -25.82 -10.26 16.76
C LEU A 77 -26.47 -10.68 15.42
N LEU A 78 -26.66 -9.77 14.46
CA LEU A 78 -26.96 -10.13 13.07
C LEU A 78 -25.67 -10.46 12.32
N SER A 79 -25.69 -11.56 11.55
CA SER A 79 -24.49 -12.25 11.03
C SER A 79 -23.43 -11.34 10.39
N PRO A 80 -23.73 -10.47 9.41
CA PRO A 80 -22.69 -9.63 8.80
C PRO A 80 -22.19 -8.50 9.72
N HIS A 81 -23.07 -7.93 10.54
CA HIS A 81 -22.76 -6.79 11.40
C HIS A 81 -21.86 -7.18 12.57
N TYR A 82 -22.09 -8.36 13.14
CA TYR A 82 -21.23 -8.95 14.16
C TYR A 82 -19.78 -9.01 13.66
N GLU A 83 -19.54 -9.67 12.53
CA GLU A 83 -18.20 -9.91 12.01
C GLU A 83 -17.47 -8.61 11.63
N ILE A 84 -18.17 -7.63 11.04
CA ILE A 84 -17.60 -6.31 10.75
C ILE A 84 -17.16 -5.61 12.04
N THR A 85 -18.01 -5.65 13.07
CA THR A 85 -17.76 -4.98 14.35
C THR A 85 -16.54 -5.59 15.04
N PHE A 86 -16.55 -6.91 15.25
CA PHE A 86 -15.48 -7.63 15.92
C PHE A 86 -14.18 -7.61 15.13
N GLY A 87 -14.27 -7.77 13.81
CA GLY A 87 -13.11 -7.59 12.93
C GLY A 87 -12.50 -6.21 13.10
N SER A 88 -13.30 -5.15 13.02
CA SER A 88 -12.79 -3.79 13.17
C SER A 88 -12.11 -3.54 14.52
N TRP A 89 -12.67 -4.05 15.62
CA TRP A 89 -12.06 -3.94 16.95
C TRP A 89 -10.75 -4.70 17.03
N LEU A 90 -10.69 -5.92 16.49
CA LEU A 90 -9.47 -6.72 16.46
C LEU A 90 -8.36 -6.02 15.66
N PHE A 91 -8.68 -5.43 14.51
CA PHE A 91 -7.70 -4.69 13.70
C PHE A 91 -7.24 -3.38 14.36
N GLN A 92 -8.12 -2.69 15.09
CA GLN A 92 -7.75 -1.53 15.89
C GLN A 92 -6.82 -1.91 17.06
N TYR A 93 -7.14 -3.01 17.76
CA TYR A 93 -6.28 -3.57 18.80
C TYR A 93 -4.91 -3.91 18.25
N ARG A 94 -4.86 -4.66 17.14
CA ARG A 94 -3.60 -5.02 16.48
C ARG A 94 -2.80 -3.80 16.02
N ALA A 95 -3.45 -2.81 15.41
CA ALA A 95 -2.79 -1.58 15.00
C ALA A 95 -2.21 -0.82 16.21
N SER A 96 -2.85 -0.90 17.37
CA SER A 96 -2.36 -0.31 18.62
C SER A 96 -1.17 -1.07 19.19
N MET A 97 -1.24 -2.40 19.23
CA MET A 97 -0.12 -3.26 19.65
C MET A 97 1.10 -3.08 18.75
N GLU A 98 0.89 -2.94 17.45
CA GLU A 98 1.97 -2.67 16.52
C GLU A 98 2.64 -1.31 16.77
N ARG A 99 1.85 -0.26 17.07
CA ARG A 99 2.42 1.04 17.43
C ARG A 99 3.27 0.94 18.69
N LEU A 100 2.87 0.11 19.66
CA LEU A 100 3.68 -0.16 20.84
C LEU A 100 4.98 -0.88 20.47
N ARG A 101 4.91 -1.89 19.58
CA ARG A 101 6.12 -2.56 19.05
C ARG A 101 7.09 -1.55 18.44
N GLN A 102 6.60 -0.68 17.55
CA GLN A 102 7.41 0.38 16.96
C GLN A 102 7.98 1.38 17.99
N GLN A 103 7.26 1.65 19.08
CA GLN A 103 7.78 2.48 20.15
C GLN A 103 8.92 1.77 20.89
N ILE A 104 8.72 0.50 21.25
CA ILE A 104 9.73 -0.34 21.90
C ILE A 104 11.00 -0.44 21.03
N ASP A 105 10.85 -0.68 19.72
CA ASP A 105 11.98 -0.77 18.78
C ASP A 105 12.80 0.54 18.71
N ASN A 106 12.17 1.70 18.94
CA ASN A 106 12.82 3.01 18.82
C ASN A 106 13.37 3.54 20.16
N SER A 107 12.68 3.30 21.28
CA SER A 107 13.02 3.87 22.59
C SER A 107 13.60 2.86 23.58
N GLY A 108 13.64 1.58 23.22
CA GLY A 108 13.91 0.48 24.15
C GLY A 108 12.67 0.12 24.99
N LEU A 109 12.80 -0.97 25.74
CA LEU A 109 11.77 -1.44 26.66
C LEU A 109 11.59 -0.46 27.83
N SER A 110 10.34 -0.21 28.21
CA SER A 110 10.01 0.57 29.39
C SER A 110 8.79 0.00 30.10
N VAL A 111 8.74 0.18 31.42
CA VAL A 111 7.65 -0.29 32.30
C VAL A 111 6.30 0.26 31.84
N ASP A 112 6.24 1.53 31.43
CA ASP A 112 5.01 2.17 30.97
C ASP A 112 4.45 1.56 29.67
N LEU A 113 5.33 1.23 28.72
CA LEU A 113 4.93 0.63 27.43
C LEU A 113 4.35 -0.78 27.66
N ILE A 114 4.97 -1.57 28.53
CA ILE A 114 4.49 -2.91 28.89
C ILE A 114 3.14 -2.82 29.62
N ASN A 115 3.03 -1.94 30.62
CA ASN A 115 1.79 -1.74 31.34
C ASN A 115 0.65 -1.28 30.41
N ARG A 116 0.96 -0.45 29.42
CA ARG A 116 0.00 -0.06 28.38
C ARG A 116 -0.41 -1.25 27.51
N ALA A 117 0.52 -2.11 27.12
CA ALA A 117 0.23 -3.33 26.35
C ALA A 117 -0.67 -4.31 27.13
N LEU A 118 -0.40 -4.50 28.43
CA LEU A 118 -1.21 -5.34 29.32
C LEU A 118 -2.63 -4.77 29.48
N ARG A 119 -2.77 -3.45 29.71
CA ARG A 119 -4.08 -2.79 29.82
C ARG A 119 -4.90 -2.94 28.54
N LEU A 120 -4.29 -2.71 27.37
CA LEU A 120 -4.97 -2.87 26.08
C LEU A 120 -5.44 -4.31 25.86
N SER A 121 -4.59 -5.28 26.19
CA SER A 121 -4.92 -6.71 26.05
C SER A 121 -6.05 -7.11 27.01
N ARG A 122 -5.97 -6.77 28.30
CA ARG A 122 -7.05 -7.06 29.27
C ARG A 122 -8.39 -6.45 28.85
N ASN A 123 -8.39 -5.17 28.45
CA ASN A 123 -9.61 -4.48 28.00
C ASN A 123 -10.22 -5.13 26.75
N PHE A 124 -9.37 -5.55 25.80
CA PHE A 124 -9.85 -6.24 24.60
C PHE A 124 -10.39 -7.63 24.91
N ALA A 125 -9.69 -8.43 25.74
CA ALA A 125 -10.14 -9.74 26.17
C ALA A 125 -11.51 -9.68 26.87
N GLN A 126 -11.67 -8.76 27.82
CA GLN A 126 -12.95 -8.55 28.50
C GLN A 126 -14.04 -8.19 27.50
N ARG A 127 -13.77 -7.25 26.59
CA ARG A 127 -14.74 -6.83 25.58
C ARG A 127 -15.13 -7.98 24.63
N LEU A 128 -14.17 -8.77 24.17
CA LEU A 128 -14.42 -9.90 23.28
C LEU A 128 -15.25 -10.96 23.98
N ARG A 129 -14.85 -11.39 25.18
CA ARG A 129 -15.49 -12.48 25.93
C ARG A 129 -16.89 -12.12 26.43
N ASN A 130 -17.12 -10.87 26.81
CA ASN A 130 -18.45 -10.37 27.19
C ASN A 130 -19.47 -10.36 26.04
N SER A 131 -19.00 -10.53 24.80
CA SER A 131 -19.81 -10.44 23.60
C SER A 131 -19.92 -11.76 22.84
N SER A 132 -19.82 -12.86 23.59
CA SER A 132 -20.00 -14.22 23.07
C SER A 132 -21.36 -14.36 22.38
N PRO A 133 -21.39 -14.82 21.10
CA PRO A 133 -22.62 -14.94 20.35
C PRO A 133 -23.39 -16.22 20.71
N ALA A 134 -24.71 -16.13 20.83
CA ALA A 134 -25.59 -17.29 21.02
C ALA A 134 -25.84 -18.11 19.73
N LYS A 135 -25.59 -17.52 18.55
CA LYS A 135 -25.85 -18.14 17.25
C LYS A 135 -24.66 -18.98 16.75
N SER A 136 -24.94 -20.19 16.26
CA SER A 136 -23.94 -21.14 15.78
C SER A 136 -23.07 -20.63 14.63
N SER A 137 -23.61 -19.80 13.72
CA SER A 137 -22.85 -19.26 12.58
C SER A 137 -21.76 -18.26 13.00
N GLN A 138 -22.04 -17.43 14.01
CA GLN A 138 -21.11 -16.43 14.54
C GLN A 138 -20.07 -17.03 15.48
N GLN A 139 -20.41 -18.14 16.13
CA GLN A 139 -19.50 -18.84 17.04
C GLN A 139 -18.21 -19.26 16.33
N ARG A 140 -18.28 -19.60 15.04
CA ARG A 140 -17.08 -19.90 14.23
C ARG A 140 -16.17 -18.67 14.12
N TYR A 141 -16.71 -17.51 13.78
CA TYR A 141 -15.94 -16.27 13.66
C TYR A 141 -15.36 -15.85 15.01
N TYR A 142 -16.17 -15.91 16.07
CA TYR A 142 -15.76 -15.64 17.45
C TYR A 142 -14.58 -16.53 17.87
N ARG A 143 -14.71 -17.85 17.68
CA ARG A 143 -13.65 -18.82 18.01
C ARG A 143 -12.36 -18.51 17.27
N LEU A 144 -12.43 -18.19 15.99
CA LEU A 144 -11.25 -17.82 15.20
C LEU A 144 -10.61 -16.51 15.71
N ALA A 145 -11.44 -15.52 16.04
CA ALA A 145 -10.98 -14.24 16.56
C ALA A 145 -10.28 -14.39 17.91
N ASP A 146 -10.85 -15.19 18.81
CA ASP A 146 -10.31 -15.42 20.15
C ASP A 146 -9.01 -16.24 20.13
N ILE A 147 -8.96 -17.31 19.31
CA ILE A 147 -7.71 -18.08 19.11
C ILE A 147 -6.60 -17.18 18.55
N TYR A 148 -6.91 -16.39 17.51
CA TYR A 148 -5.92 -15.49 16.90
C TYR A 148 -5.48 -14.38 17.87
N TYR A 149 -6.43 -13.79 18.61
CA TYR A 149 -6.15 -12.78 19.62
C TYR A 149 -5.19 -13.34 20.68
N SER A 150 -5.55 -14.47 21.30
CA SER A 150 -4.77 -15.08 22.37
C SER A 150 -3.35 -15.42 21.88
N TRP A 151 -3.21 -15.96 20.66
CA TRP A 151 -1.90 -16.20 20.07
C TRP A 151 -1.12 -14.90 19.86
N HIS A 152 -1.75 -13.88 19.27
CA HIS A 152 -1.09 -12.62 18.96
C HIS A 152 -0.60 -11.88 20.21
N THR A 153 -1.38 -11.90 21.29
CA THR A 153 -1.00 -11.27 22.57
C THR A 153 0.17 -11.99 23.22
N GLU A 154 0.10 -13.32 23.26
CA GLU A 154 1.17 -14.17 23.77
C GLU A 154 2.48 -13.93 23.01
N GLN A 155 2.46 -13.95 21.68
CA GLN A 155 3.67 -13.73 20.88
C GLN A 155 4.28 -12.34 21.13
N PHE A 156 3.46 -11.31 21.24
CA PHE A 156 3.95 -9.96 21.57
C PHE A 156 4.60 -9.90 22.95
N LEU A 157 4.00 -10.53 23.97
CA LEU A 157 4.54 -10.54 25.33
C LEU A 157 5.80 -11.40 25.44
N LEU A 158 5.83 -12.57 24.79
CA LEU A 158 7.03 -13.42 24.71
C LEU A 158 8.17 -12.71 23.97
N GLU A 159 7.88 -11.94 22.93
CA GLU A 159 8.87 -11.10 22.27
C GLU A 159 9.44 -10.03 23.22
N CYS A 160 8.59 -9.40 24.04
CA CYS A 160 9.06 -8.47 25.08
C CYS A 160 9.95 -9.16 26.13
N LEU A 161 9.66 -10.42 26.47
CA LEU A 161 10.47 -11.21 27.40
C LEU A 161 11.82 -11.65 26.81
N ALA A 162 11.91 -11.79 25.49
CA ALA A 162 13.12 -12.21 24.79
C ALA A 162 14.06 -11.04 24.44
N MET A 163 13.61 -9.78 24.58
CA MET A 163 14.40 -8.60 24.28
C MET A 163 15.43 -8.29 25.37
N GLU A 164 16.59 -7.80 24.95
CA GLU A 164 17.66 -7.32 25.85
C GLU A 164 17.15 -6.11 26.66
N GLY A 165 17.42 -6.10 27.97
CA GLY A 165 16.92 -5.07 28.89
C GLY A 165 15.61 -5.42 29.62
N PHE A 166 15.04 -6.61 29.41
CA PHE A 166 13.88 -7.04 30.18
C PHE A 166 14.20 -7.26 31.67
N ASP A 167 15.39 -7.79 31.99
CA ASP A 167 15.81 -8.07 33.37
C ASP A 167 15.90 -6.81 34.24
N GLU A 168 16.01 -5.64 33.61
CA GLU A 168 16.07 -4.33 34.28
C GLU A 168 14.68 -3.77 34.64
N LEU A 169 13.58 -4.35 34.14
CA LEU A 169 12.22 -3.79 34.25
C LEU A 169 11.48 -4.14 35.55
N GLY A 170 12.17 -4.76 36.51
CA GLY A 170 11.64 -5.09 37.84
C GLY A 170 10.71 -6.32 37.86
N GLU A 171 10.69 -7.00 39.00
CA GLU A 171 9.97 -8.28 39.16
C GLU A 171 8.43 -8.14 39.07
N GLU A 172 7.86 -6.99 39.45
CA GLU A 172 6.41 -6.76 39.45
C GLU A 172 5.79 -6.84 38.05
N VAL A 173 6.49 -6.27 37.05
CA VAL A 173 6.05 -6.26 35.65
C VAL A 173 6.15 -7.66 35.06
N ARG A 174 7.23 -8.37 35.39
CA ARG A 174 7.44 -9.76 34.99
C ARG A 174 6.32 -10.66 35.51
N ASN A 175 6.00 -10.56 36.80
CA ASN A 175 4.92 -11.31 37.41
C ASN A 175 3.57 -10.98 36.74
N SER A 176 3.32 -9.71 36.42
CA SER A 176 2.10 -9.28 35.72
C SER A 176 1.95 -9.85 34.31
N ILE A 177 3.07 -10.05 33.59
CA ILE A 177 3.08 -10.70 32.27
C ILE A 177 2.80 -12.19 32.42
N ILE A 178 3.53 -12.87 33.31
CA ILE A 178 3.40 -14.32 33.53
C ILE A 178 1.97 -14.66 33.95
N GLU A 179 1.42 -13.92 34.91
CA GLU A 179 0.04 -14.10 35.38
C GLU A 179 -1.00 -13.87 34.27
N PHE A 180 -0.72 -12.98 33.30
CA PHE A 180 -1.58 -12.82 32.13
C PHE A 180 -1.46 -14.01 31.17
N LEU A 181 -0.24 -14.50 30.91
CA LEU A 181 0.01 -15.65 30.04
C LEU A 181 -0.61 -16.95 30.61
N GLU A 182 -0.50 -17.16 31.92
CA GLU A 182 -1.11 -18.32 32.60
C GLU A 182 -2.64 -18.31 32.47
N ARG A 183 -3.27 -17.14 32.67
CA ARG A 183 -4.73 -16.99 32.47
C ARG A 183 -5.14 -17.29 31.02
N GLU A 184 -4.37 -16.82 30.04
CA GLU A 184 -4.63 -17.13 28.63
C GLU A 184 -4.45 -18.63 28.33
N TYR A 185 -3.48 -19.28 28.96
CA TYR A 185 -3.26 -20.71 28.82
C TYR A 185 -4.41 -21.53 29.42
N GLN A 186 -4.86 -21.19 30.63
CA GLN A 186 -6.05 -21.80 31.26
C GLN A 186 -7.29 -21.62 30.39
N HIS A 187 -7.52 -20.42 29.88
CA HIS A 187 -8.65 -20.15 28.99
C HIS A 187 -8.64 -21.03 27.72
N ARG A 188 -7.45 -21.28 27.13
CA ARG A 188 -7.30 -22.17 25.98
C ARG A 188 -7.53 -23.64 26.32
N GLN A 189 -7.25 -24.05 27.57
CA GLN A 189 -7.56 -25.40 28.07
C GLN A 189 -9.07 -25.58 28.18
N GLU A 190 -9.74 -24.66 28.89
CA GLU A 190 -11.19 -24.69 29.11
C GLU A 190 -11.99 -24.74 27.80
N HIS A 191 -11.54 -24.03 26.77
CA HIS A 191 -12.22 -23.95 25.47
C HIS A 191 -11.65 -24.90 24.40
N GLU A 192 -10.73 -25.80 24.77
CA GLU A 192 -10.10 -26.80 23.87
C GLU A 192 -9.41 -26.21 22.62
N TYR A 193 -8.81 -25.02 22.75
CA TYR A 193 -8.13 -24.34 21.65
C TYR A 193 -6.76 -24.91 21.33
N GLN A 194 -6.21 -25.75 22.21
CA GLN A 194 -4.87 -26.37 22.09
C GLN A 194 -4.64 -27.06 20.73
N SER A 195 -5.68 -27.65 20.15
CA SER A 195 -5.63 -28.27 18.82
C SER A 195 -5.12 -27.31 17.72
N SER A 196 -5.43 -26.02 17.86
CA SER A 196 -5.02 -24.96 16.93
C SER A 196 -3.53 -24.61 17.05
N PHE A 197 -2.87 -25.00 18.14
CA PHE A 197 -1.45 -24.75 18.40
C PHE A 197 -0.58 -25.99 18.19
N LYS A 198 -1.16 -27.15 17.86
CA LYS A 198 -0.38 -28.38 17.58
C LYS A 198 0.38 -28.30 16.26
N GLY A 199 1.66 -28.64 16.29
CA GLY A 199 2.53 -28.84 15.12
C GLY A 199 3.83 -28.04 15.17
N ASN A 200 4.59 -28.06 14.07
CA ASN A 200 5.79 -27.23 13.89
C ASN A 200 5.43 -25.73 13.92
N ALA A 201 6.35 -24.88 14.38
CA ALA A 201 6.24 -23.42 14.40
C ALA A 201 5.72 -22.84 13.07
N THR A 202 6.24 -23.30 11.93
CA THR A 202 5.79 -22.86 10.60
C THR A 202 4.32 -23.21 10.34
N ARG A 203 3.85 -24.36 10.81
CA ARG A 203 2.45 -24.79 10.64
C ARG A 203 1.51 -23.93 11.48
N VAL A 204 1.89 -23.63 12.72
CA VAL A 204 1.13 -22.73 13.59
C VAL A 204 1.10 -21.32 12.99
N TRP A 205 2.24 -20.80 12.56
CA TRP A 205 2.35 -19.50 11.90
C TRP A 205 1.43 -19.38 10.68
N ASN A 206 1.48 -20.37 9.77
CA ASN A 206 0.64 -20.40 8.57
C ASN A 206 -0.84 -20.46 8.90
N ARG A 207 -1.23 -21.23 9.93
CA ARG A 207 -2.61 -21.31 10.41
C ARG A 207 -3.09 -19.98 10.96
N MET A 208 -2.28 -19.31 11.79
CA MET A 208 -2.61 -17.98 12.33
C MET A 208 -2.66 -16.92 11.23
N GLY A 209 -1.78 -17.01 10.24
CA GLY A 209 -1.83 -16.17 9.04
C GLY A 209 -3.08 -16.39 8.18
N LEU A 210 -3.63 -17.61 8.17
CA LEU A 210 -4.93 -17.92 7.55
C LEU A 210 -6.08 -17.34 8.37
N TYR A 211 -6.08 -17.51 9.70
CA TYR A 211 -7.11 -16.94 10.58
C TYR A 211 -7.17 -15.42 10.45
N HIS A 212 -6.01 -14.76 10.47
CA HIS A 212 -5.91 -13.34 10.20
C HIS A 212 -6.61 -12.93 8.89
N ARG A 213 -6.34 -13.66 7.78
CA ARG A 213 -6.95 -13.36 6.48
C ARG A 213 -8.46 -13.56 6.47
N LEU A 214 -8.96 -14.60 7.16
CA LEU A 214 -10.39 -14.84 7.30
C LEU A 214 -11.07 -13.75 8.14
N LEU A 215 -10.42 -13.29 9.21
CA LEU A 215 -10.92 -12.21 10.06
C LEU A 215 -10.89 -10.84 9.35
N GLU A 216 -9.99 -10.67 8.37
CA GLU A 216 -9.89 -9.44 7.55
C GLU A 216 -11.01 -9.34 6.50
N TYR A 217 -11.49 -10.48 6.02
CA TYR A 217 -12.50 -10.59 4.97
C TYR A 217 -13.77 -9.73 5.20
N PRO A 218 -14.45 -9.78 6.36
CA PRO A 218 -15.66 -8.99 6.59
C PRO A 218 -15.38 -7.49 6.69
N VAL A 219 -14.14 -7.07 6.90
CA VAL A 219 -13.78 -5.65 7.10
C VAL A 219 -13.32 -5.00 5.80
N LEU A 220 -12.84 -5.79 4.83
CA LEU A 220 -12.28 -5.28 3.57
C LEU A 220 -13.36 -4.99 2.52
N LEU A 221 -13.25 -3.81 1.90
CA LEU A 221 -13.98 -3.51 0.68
C LEU A 221 -13.36 -4.28 -0.49
N ARG A 222 -14.21 -4.97 -1.26
CA ARG A 222 -13.76 -5.84 -2.36
C ARG A 222 -13.53 -5.02 -3.63
N PRO A 223 -12.31 -4.98 -4.16
CA PRO A 223 -12.04 -4.29 -5.42
C PRO A 223 -12.47 -5.17 -6.60
N LYS A 224 -13.41 -4.70 -7.40
CA LYS A 224 -13.68 -5.25 -8.74
C LYS A 224 -12.99 -4.38 -9.78
N VAL A 225 -11.88 -4.89 -10.32
CA VAL A 225 -11.07 -4.19 -11.33
C VAL A 225 -11.72 -4.34 -12.70
N ILE A 226 -11.86 -3.23 -13.41
CA ILE A 226 -12.32 -3.19 -14.79
C ILE A 226 -11.25 -2.43 -15.58
N GLU A 227 -10.65 -3.10 -16.56
CA GLU A 227 -9.70 -2.45 -17.47
C GLU A 227 -10.47 -1.51 -18.40
N LEU A 228 -10.07 -0.24 -18.44
CA LEU A 228 -10.59 0.69 -19.43
C LEU A 228 -9.80 0.55 -20.72
N GLY A 229 -10.48 0.84 -21.82
CA GLY A 229 -9.91 1.07 -23.15
C GLY A 229 -9.63 -0.18 -23.99
N GLU A 230 -10.03 -1.36 -23.52
CA GLU A 230 -10.30 -2.48 -24.43
C GLU A 230 -11.36 -2.07 -25.46
N GLY A 231 -12.44 -1.41 -25.02
CA GLY A 231 -13.47 -0.86 -25.90
C GLY A 231 -12.94 0.18 -26.89
N THR A 232 -12.08 1.10 -26.45
CA THR A 232 -11.46 2.08 -27.36
C THR A 232 -10.52 1.42 -28.35
N ARG A 233 -9.74 0.41 -27.93
CA ARG A 233 -8.87 -0.36 -28.83
C ARG A 233 -9.71 -1.13 -29.85
N LYS A 234 -10.83 -1.74 -29.44
CA LYS A 234 -11.77 -2.43 -30.34
C LYS A 234 -12.38 -1.46 -31.36
N LEU A 235 -12.79 -0.27 -30.94
CA LEU A 235 -13.31 0.76 -31.84
C LEU A 235 -12.24 1.25 -32.82
N VAL A 236 -11.05 1.61 -32.33
CA VAL A 236 -9.91 2.03 -33.18
C VAL A 236 -9.54 0.91 -34.15
N LYS A 237 -9.51 -0.34 -33.70
CA LYS A 237 -9.27 -1.51 -34.55
C LYS A 237 -10.32 -1.63 -35.65
N ALA A 238 -11.61 -1.49 -35.33
CA ALA A 238 -12.68 -1.57 -36.32
C ALA A 238 -12.56 -0.44 -37.35
N VAL A 239 -12.46 0.82 -36.91
CA VAL A 239 -12.33 1.99 -37.79
C VAL A 239 -11.08 1.92 -38.64
N SER A 240 -9.93 1.61 -38.03
CA SER A 240 -8.65 1.46 -38.75
C SER A 240 -8.73 0.33 -39.77
N THR A 241 -9.31 -0.83 -39.42
CA THR A 241 -9.46 -1.95 -40.37
C THR A 241 -10.37 -1.54 -41.53
N THR A 242 -11.48 -0.86 -41.29
CA THR A 242 -12.38 -0.41 -42.36
C THR A 242 -11.71 0.58 -43.30
N LEU A 243 -10.99 1.58 -42.76
CA LEU A 243 -10.25 2.55 -43.57
C LEU A 243 -9.14 1.89 -44.38
N ILE A 244 -8.38 0.99 -43.76
CA ILE A 244 -7.33 0.19 -44.40
C ILE A 244 -7.94 -0.62 -45.56
N MET A 245 -9.03 -1.35 -45.31
CA MET A 245 -9.69 -2.16 -46.33
C MET A 245 -10.26 -1.31 -47.47
N ALA A 246 -10.88 -0.16 -47.17
CA ALA A 246 -11.35 0.77 -48.18
C ALA A 246 -10.21 1.33 -49.04
N LEU A 247 -9.10 1.76 -48.43
CA LEU A 247 -7.93 2.29 -49.13
C LEU A 247 -7.27 1.22 -50.00
N PHE A 248 -7.08 0.02 -49.47
CA PHE A 248 -6.49 -1.08 -50.23
C PHE A 248 -7.39 -1.55 -51.37
N THR A 249 -8.71 -1.58 -51.16
CA THR A 249 -9.68 -1.87 -52.23
C THR A 249 -9.58 -0.82 -53.33
N TYR A 250 -9.50 0.47 -52.97
CA TYR A 250 -9.34 1.56 -53.92
C TYR A 250 -8.04 1.44 -54.73
N ILE A 251 -6.90 1.19 -54.07
CA ILE A 251 -5.60 0.99 -54.74
C ILE A 251 -5.67 -0.21 -55.69
N LEU A 252 -6.24 -1.33 -55.24
CA LEU A 252 -6.38 -2.54 -56.07
C LEU A 252 -7.21 -2.27 -57.32
N PHE A 253 -8.34 -1.56 -57.19
CA PHE A 253 -9.15 -1.14 -58.33
C PHE A 253 -8.35 -0.25 -59.29
N ASN A 254 -7.62 0.75 -58.77
CA ASN A 254 -6.84 1.68 -59.61
C ASN A 254 -5.65 0.99 -60.31
N THR A 255 -4.98 0.04 -59.65
CA THR A 255 -3.92 -0.75 -60.30
C THR A 255 -4.44 -1.65 -61.41
N ARG A 256 -5.68 -2.14 -61.27
CA ARG A 256 -6.34 -2.95 -62.30
C ARG A 256 -6.75 -2.10 -63.51
N THR A 257 -7.15 -0.85 -63.31
CA THR A 257 -7.54 0.04 -64.42
C THR A 257 -6.35 0.52 -65.25
N ILE A 258 -5.13 0.45 -64.73
CA ILE A 258 -3.90 0.88 -65.43
C ILE A 258 -3.29 -0.26 -66.28
N SER A 259 -3.58 -1.52 -65.95
CA SER A 259 -3.00 -2.71 -66.58
C SER A 259 -4.10 -3.68 -66.98
N GLU A 260 -4.62 -3.57 -68.20
CA GLU A 260 -5.63 -4.50 -68.75
C GLU A 260 -5.11 -5.94 -68.94
N GLN A 261 -3.78 -6.15 -68.91
CA GLN A 261 -3.15 -7.47 -69.00
C GLN A 261 -2.75 -8.00 -67.61
N LEU A 262 -3.11 -9.26 -67.32
CA LEU A 262 -2.70 -10.02 -66.12
C LEU A 262 -1.19 -10.31 -66.16
N SER A 263 -0.38 -9.31 -65.82
CA SER A 263 1.07 -9.43 -65.73
C SER A 263 1.49 -10.00 -64.37
N LEU A 264 2.54 -10.83 -64.34
CA LEU A 264 3.16 -11.38 -63.12
C LEU A 264 3.52 -10.28 -62.10
N SER A 265 3.87 -9.09 -62.59
CA SER A 265 4.12 -7.89 -61.80
C SER A 265 2.90 -7.40 -61.02
N LEU A 266 1.69 -7.55 -61.55
CA LEU A 266 0.46 -7.15 -60.87
C LEU A 266 0.14 -8.09 -59.69
N LEU A 267 0.33 -9.40 -59.87
CA LEU A 267 0.18 -10.38 -58.79
C LEU A 267 1.16 -10.09 -57.65
N PHE A 268 2.42 -9.82 -57.98
CA PHE A 268 3.46 -9.49 -57.01
C PHE A 268 3.16 -8.16 -56.29
N GLY A 269 2.66 -7.16 -57.01
CA GLY A 269 2.22 -5.89 -56.45
C GLY A 269 1.11 -6.07 -55.41
N ILE A 270 0.08 -6.87 -55.71
CA ILE A 270 -1.01 -7.17 -54.77
C ILE A 270 -0.47 -7.89 -53.51
N ALA A 271 0.41 -8.87 -53.68
CA ALA A 271 1.00 -9.60 -52.56
C ALA A 271 1.80 -8.68 -51.61
N LEU A 272 2.62 -7.77 -52.17
CA LEU A 272 3.41 -6.81 -51.40
C LEU A 272 2.52 -5.83 -50.64
N ILE A 273 1.48 -5.33 -51.30
CA ILE A 273 0.45 -4.47 -50.71
C ILE A 273 -0.23 -5.17 -49.52
N TYR A 274 -0.56 -6.47 -49.65
CA TYR A 274 -1.15 -7.26 -48.57
C TYR A 274 -0.18 -7.53 -47.41
N ALA A 275 1.11 -7.74 -47.67
CA ALA A 275 2.11 -7.90 -46.63
C ALA A 275 2.32 -6.58 -45.85
N ALA A 276 2.42 -5.45 -46.56
CA ALA A 276 2.56 -4.13 -45.96
C ALA A 276 1.34 -3.75 -45.10
N ARG A 277 0.13 -4.13 -45.54
CA ARG A 277 -1.11 -3.98 -44.77
C ARG A 277 -0.98 -4.58 -43.37
N ASP A 278 -0.49 -5.81 -43.27
CA ASP A 278 -0.53 -6.55 -42.00
C ASP A 278 0.47 -5.98 -41.00
N LEU A 279 1.66 -5.60 -41.48
CA LEU A 279 2.70 -4.96 -40.66
C LEU A 279 2.25 -3.60 -40.09
N LEU A 280 1.64 -2.74 -40.91
CA LEU A 280 1.23 -1.40 -40.50
C LEU A 280 0.00 -1.38 -39.58
N ARG A 281 -0.90 -2.37 -39.76
CA ARG A 281 -2.20 -2.38 -39.08
C ARG A 281 -2.04 -2.38 -37.57
N ASP A 282 -1.25 -3.31 -37.03
CA ASP A 282 -1.16 -3.50 -35.59
C ASP A 282 -0.39 -2.36 -34.90
N ASP A 283 0.68 -1.87 -35.52
CA ASP A 283 1.45 -0.73 -35.01
C ASP A 283 0.63 0.57 -35.03
N MET A 284 -0.13 0.82 -36.11
CA MET A 284 -0.98 2.00 -36.20
C MET A 284 -2.12 1.95 -35.17
N ILE A 285 -2.77 0.80 -34.99
CA ILE A 285 -3.84 0.64 -33.99
C ILE A 285 -3.29 0.92 -32.59
N THR A 286 -2.12 0.39 -32.24
CA THR A 286 -1.53 0.61 -30.92
C THR A 286 -1.09 2.06 -30.72
N ALA A 287 -0.48 2.68 -31.74
CA ALA A 287 -0.07 4.09 -31.71
C ALA A 287 -1.26 5.04 -31.54
N ILE A 288 -2.31 4.89 -32.37
CA ILE A 288 -3.54 5.72 -32.30
C ILE A 288 -4.23 5.51 -30.95
N THR A 289 -4.33 4.26 -30.48
CA THR A 289 -4.94 3.97 -29.18
C THR A 289 -4.16 4.62 -28.04
N ARG A 290 -2.83 4.57 -28.07
CA ARG A 290 -1.95 5.18 -27.05
C ARG A 290 -2.09 6.70 -27.05
N TRP A 291 -2.14 7.32 -28.22
CA TRP A 291 -2.34 8.77 -28.37
C TRP A 291 -3.71 9.21 -27.84
N LEU A 292 -4.80 8.54 -28.26
CA LEU A 292 -6.18 8.88 -27.87
C LEU A 292 -6.48 8.64 -26.38
N ARG A 293 -5.66 7.81 -25.72
CA ARG A 293 -5.76 7.47 -24.30
C ARG A 293 -4.76 8.20 -23.41
N LYS A 294 -3.90 9.07 -23.95
CA LYS A 294 -2.93 9.83 -23.15
C LYS A 294 -3.65 10.58 -22.02
N GLY A 295 -3.25 10.34 -20.77
CA GLY A 295 -3.83 10.96 -19.57
C GLY A 295 -5.19 10.42 -19.09
N LYS A 296 -5.79 9.45 -19.79
CA LYS A 296 -7.05 8.80 -19.35
C LYS A 296 -6.76 7.68 -18.35
N PRO A 297 -7.70 7.37 -17.42
CA PRO A 297 -7.52 6.28 -16.48
C PRO A 297 -7.40 4.95 -17.22
N ARG A 298 -6.52 4.10 -16.71
CA ARG A 298 -6.32 2.75 -17.24
C ARG A 298 -7.25 1.75 -16.58
N TRP A 299 -7.54 1.91 -15.29
CA TRP A 299 -8.42 1.02 -14.55
C TRP A 299 -9.52 1.76 -13.79
N LYS A 300 -10.73 1.18 -13.79
CA LYS A 300 -11.86 1.58 -12.96
C LYS A 300 -12.08 0.47 -11.95
N ILE A 301 -11.85 0.76 -10.69
CA ILE A 301 -12.04 -0.17 -9.59
C ILE A 301 -13.34 0.21 -8.90
N ARG A 302 -14.30 -0.72 -8.84
CA ARG A 302 -15.50 -0.55 -8.00
C ARG A 302 -15.23 -1.22 -6.66
N LEU A 303 -15.37 -0.47 -5.59
CA LEU A 303 -15.25 -0.99 -4.23
C LEU A 303 -16.63 -1.48 -3.80
N LEU A 304 -16.73 -2.76 -3.46
CA LEU A 304 -17.98 -3.40 -3.04
C LEU A 304 -17.96 -3.69 -1.54
N THR A 305 -19.12 -3.57 -0.90
CA THR A 305 -19.31 -3.99 0.48
C THR A 305 -19.14 -5.51 0.65
N PRO A 306 -18.61 -5.97 1.79
CA PRO A 306 -18.54 -7.39 2.11
C PRO A 306 -19.96 -7.97 2.25
N TYR A 307 -20.14 -9.23 1.85
CA TYR A 307 -21.41 -10.00 1.82
C TYR A 307 -22.50 -9.50 0.88
N THR A 308 -22.81 -8.20 0.85
CA THR A 308 -23.91 -7.64 0.05
C THR A 308 -23.50 -7.29 -1.38
N ASN A 309 -22.20 -7.22 -1.68
CA ASN A 309 -21.64 -6.84 -2.99
C ASN A 309 -22.23 -5.53 -3.57
N LYS A 310 -22.76 -4.65 -2.70
CA LYS A 310 -23.29 -3.35 -3.12
C LYS A 310 -22.12 -2.40 -3.40
N PRO A 311 -22.18 -1.58 -4.46
CA PRO A 311 -21.15 -0.60 -4.73
C PRO A 311 -21.08 0.41 -3.59
N PHE A 312 -19.90 0.54 -2.99
CA PHE A 312 -19.60 1.49 -1.92
C PHE A 312 -18.89 2.74 -2.46
N ALA A 313 -17.95 2.56 -3.38
CA ALA A 313 -17.19 3.66 -3.95
C ALA A 313 -16.62 3.34 -5.34
N GLY A 314 -16.40 4.39 -6.12
CA GLY A 314 -15.78 4.33 -7.43
C GLY A 314 -14.35 4.85 -7.37
N LYS A 315 -13.39 4.06 -7.82
CA LYS A 315 -11.98 4.44 -7.91
C LYS A 315 -11.49 4.39 -9.34
N ARG A 316 -10.73 5.41 -9.76
CA ARG A 316 -10.04 5.47 -11.04
C ARG A 316 -8.54 5.45 -10.77
N VAL A 317 -7.81 4.63 -11.53
CA VAL A 317 -6.37 4.44 -11.37
C VAL A 317 -5.66 4.73 -12.68
N TRP A 318 -4.57 5.48 -12.55
CA TRP A 318 -3.58 5.78 -13.57
C TRP A 318 -2.25 5.22 -13.08
N LEU A 319 -1.52 4.58 -13.98
CA LEU A 319 -0.13 4.22 -13.76
C LEU A 319 0.58 4.43 -15.10
N ASP A 320 1.51 5.37 -15.10
CA ASP A 320 2.32 5.70 -16.26
C ASP A 320 3.79 5.79 -15.84
N TYR A 321 4.70 5.32 -16.68
CA TYR A 321 6.12 5.66 -16.57
C TYR A 321 6.40 6.95 -17.32
N ARG A 322 6.93 7.95 -16.62
CA ARG A 322 7.16 9.29 -17.17
C ARG A 322 8.59 9.71 -17.00
N LYS A 323 9.11 10.47 -17.96
CA LYS A 323 10.37 11.19 -17.79
C LYS A 323 10.16 12.42 -16.93
N ARG A 324 11.25 13.01 -16.43
CA ARG A 324 11.22 14.24 -15.63
C ARG A 324 10.54 15.41 -16.35
N SER A 325 10.67 15.51 -17.67
CA SER A 325 10.04 16.56 -18.49
C SER A 325 8.51 16.54 -18.42
N ASP A 326 7.93 15.35 -18.27
CA ASP A 326 6.49 15.10 -18.39
C ASP A 326 5.78 15.15 -17.02
N LEU A 327 6.52 15.48 -15.96
CA LEU A 327 6.00 15.65 -14.61
C LEU A 327 5.31 17.00 -14.41
N PRO A 328 4.29 17.09 -13.52
CA PRO A 328 3.71 18.36 -13.12
C PRO A 328 4.75 19.32 -12.53
N LYS A 329 4.64 20.62 -12.84
CA LYS A 329 5.59 21.66 -12.38
C LYS A 329 5.82 21.64 -10.86
N GLN A 330 4.74 21.52 -10.07
CA GLN A 330 4.80 21.43 -8.60
C GLN A 330 5.65 20.26 -8.10
N VAL A 331 5.52 19.09 -8.76
CA VAL A 331 6.28 17.89 -8.41
C VAL A 331 7.75 18.07 -8.80
N LYS A 332 8.01 18.64 -9.99
CA LYS A 332 9.36 18.91 -10.50
C LYS A 332 10.14 19.90 -9.62
N GLU A 333 9.48 20.90 -9.06
CA GLU A 333 10.07 21.85 -8.11
C GLU A 333 10.35 21.19 -6.76
N SER A 334 9.40 20.40 -6.26
CA SER A 334 9.56 19.69 -4.98
C SER A 334 10.63 18.58 -5.01
N SER A 335 10.91 18.01 -6.20
CA SER A 335 11.87 16.92 -6.37
C SER A 335 13.33 17.37 -6.44
N GLY A 336 13.62 18.67 -6.47
CA GLY A 336 14.98 19.20 -6.40
C GLY A 336 15.98 18.51 -7.35
N LYS A 337 17.06 17.93 -6.81
CA LYS A 337 18.14 17.24 -7.55
C LYS A 337 18.03 15.70 -7.56
N TRP A 338 16.90 15.08 -7.22
CA TRP A 338 16.80 13.61 -7.11
C TRP A 338 16.97 12.89 -8.45
N VAL A 339 16.72 13.61 -9.54
CA VAL A 339 16.93 13.13 -10.90
C VAL A 339 18.18 13.79 -11.45
N THR A 340 19.30 13.05 -11.49
CA THR A 340 20.57 13.55 -12.05
C THR A 340 20.59 13.52 -13.59
N ASN A 341 19.70 12.75 -14.23
CA ASN A 341 19.67 12.49 -15.68
C ASN A 341 18.22 12.49 -16.18
N GLU A 342 17.97 13.17 -17.30
CA GLU A 342 16.64 13.30 -17.90
C GLU A 342 16.08 11.99 -18.46
N ALA A 343 16.94 10.98 -18.69
CA ALA A 343 16.54 9.67 -19.19
C ALA A 343 15.84 8.78 -18.16
N GLN A 344 15.89 9.12 -16.87
CA GLN A 344 15.28 8.32 -15.80
C GLN A 344 13.75 8.24 -15.94
N GLN A 345 13.22 7.03 -15.78
CA GLN A 345 11.79 6.79 -15.73
C GLN A 345 11.28 6.89 -14.29
N ILE A 346 10.19 7.61 -14.12
CA ILE A 346 9.57 7.89 -12.84
C ILE A 346 8.21 7.22 -12.84
N VAL A 347 7.99 6.33 -11.87
CA VAL A 347 6.72 5.61 -11.78
C VAL A 347 5.70 6.54 -11.16
N CYS A 348 4.68 6.89 -11.94
CA CYS A 348 3.61 7.79 -11.53
C CYS A 348 2.32 7.01 -11.33
N TYR A 349 2.02 6.66 -10.08
CA TYR A 349 0.74 6.09 -9.70
C TYR A 349 -0.20 7.20 -9.25
N ARG A 350 -1.39 7.29 -9.85
CA ARG A 350 -2.44 8.21 -9.40
C ARG A 350 -3.71 7.42 -9.16
N SER A 351 -4.34 7.70 -8.04
CA SER A 351 -5.65 7.16 -7.70
C SER A 351 -6.61 8.26 -7.30
N VAL A 352 -7.79 8.25 -7.90
CA VAL A 352 -8.90 9.14 -7.55
C VAL A 352 -10.05 8.28 -7.09
N THR A 353 -10.40 8.38 -5.82
CA THR A 353 -11.50 7.66 -5.20
C THR A 353 -12.62 8.64 -4.89
N TYR A 354 -13.84 8.26 -5.26
CA TYR A 354 -15.05 9.00 -4.95
C TYR A 354 -15.87 8.18 -3.96
N PHE A 355 -16.12 8.76 -2.79
CA PHE A 355 -17.00 8.19 -1.78
C PHE A 355 -18.35 8.90 -1.81
N ASP A 356 -19.41 8.11 -1.95
CA ASP A 356 -20.78 8.62 -1.88
C ASP A 356 -21.08 9.12 -0.47
N HIS A 357 -21.77 10.26 -0.38
CA HIS A 357 -22.10 10.93 0.89
C HIS A 357 -22.79 10.00 1.88
N SER A 358 -23.85 9.34 1.42
CA SER A 358 -24.67 8.43 2.22
C SER A 358 -23.93 7.17 2.69
N ALA A 359 -22.83 6.79 2.02
CA ALA A 359 -22.05 5.61 2.35
C ALA A 359 -20.99 5.92 3.43
N LEU A 360 -20.41 7.11 3.40
CA LEU A 360 -19.29 7.48 4.28
C LEU A 360 -19.70 8.23 5.55
N GLU A 361 -20.80 9.00 5.54
CA GLU A 361 -21.37 9.56 6.78
C GLU A 361 -21.62 8.49 7.84
N LYS A 362 -21.88 7.28 7.37
CA LYS A 362 -22.17 6.14 8.22
C LYS A 362 -20.88 5.54 8.79
N SER A 363 -19.81 5.42 8.01
CA SER A 363 -18.67 4.57 8.33
C SER A 363 -17.33 5.28 8.14
N HIS A 364 -16.44 5.14 9.12
CA HIS A 364 -15.04 5.51 8.93
C HIS A 364 -14.32 4.43 8.13
N LEU A 365 -13.39 4.83 7.26
CA LEU A 365 -12.53 3.91 6.52
C LEU A 365 -11.08 4.07 6.93
N GLN A 366 -10.34 2.99 6.82
CA GLN A 366 -8.89 3.01 6.78
C GLN A 366 -8.45 2.69 5.36
N GLU A 367 -7.74 3.64 4.76
CA GLU A 367 -7.08 3.46 3.47
C GLU A 367 -5.67 2.94 3.71
N ARG A 368 -5.32 1.87 3.00
CA ARG A 368 -4.01 1.22 3.06
C ARG A 368 -3.44 1.11 1.66
N LEU A 369 -2.33 1.79 1.42
CA LEU A 369 -1.51 1.70 0.22
C LEU A 369 -0.24 0.93 0.58
N SER A 370 -0.09 -0.28 0.07
CA SER A 370 1.13 -1.08 0.22
C SER A 370 1.93 -1.05 -1.08
N LEU A 371 3.22 -0.78 -0.97
CA LEU A 371 4.20 -0.89 -2.04
C LEU A 371 5.07 -2.11 -1.76
N ASP A 372 5.03 -3.10 -2.66
CA ASP A 372 5.92 -4.25 -2.64
C ASP A 372 7.12 -3.99 -3.55
N CYS A 373 8.30 -3.92 -2.93
CA CYS A 373 9.56 -3.62 -3.60
C CYS A 373 10.29 -4.89 -4.05
N GLU A 374 9.71 -6.08 -3.92
CA GLU A 374 10.33 -7.35 -4.34
C GLU A 374 10.77 -7.31 -5.81
N ALA A 375 9.88 -6.92 -6.72
CA ALA A 375 10.20 -6.77 -8.15
C ALA A 375 11.29 -5.71 -8.43
N LEU A 376 11.44 -4.70 -7.55
CA LEU A 376 12.52 -3.72 -7.65
C LEU A 376 13.84 -4.29 -7.11
N CYS A 377 13.80 -5.07 -6.04
CA CYS A 377 14.98 -5.72 -5.45
C CYS A 377 15.56 -6.78 -6.39
N GLU A 378 14.71 -7.53 -7.11
CA GLU A 378 15.14 -8.51 -8.12
C GLU A 378 15.89 -7.88 -9.31
N MET A 379 15.62 -6.61 -9.60
CA MET A 379 16.36 -5.87 -10.63
C MET A 379 17.78 -5.49 -10.19
N ILE A 380 18.05 -5.48 -8.88
CA ILE A 380 19.36 -5.16 -8.32
C ILE A 380 20.26 -6.40 -8.44
N GLN A 381 21.25 -6.33 -9.31
CA GLN A 381 22.20 -7.43 -9.48
C GLN A 381 22.94 -7.71 -8.17
N PRO A 382 22.89 -8.96 -7.64
CA PRO A 382 23.66 -9.31 -6.45
C PRO A 382 25.14 -9.21 -6.78
N THR A 383 25.89 -8.49 -5.95
CA THR A 383 27.33 -8.33 -6.11
C THR A 383 28.06 -9.36 -5.28
N ASN A 384 29.03 -10.06 -5.89
CA ASN A 384 29.85 -11.07 -5.22
C ASN A 384 31.15 -10.50 -4.60
N ASN A 385 31.35 -9.19 -4.68
CA ASN A 385 32.57 -8.54 -4.23
C ASN A 385 32.65 -8.54 -2.70
N LYS A 386 33.82 -8.87 -2.16
CA LYS A 386 34.12 -8.81 -0.72
C LYS A 386 35.24 -7.81 -0.49
N LEU A 387 35.06 -6.93 0.49
CA LEU A 387 36.08 -6.02 0.97
C LEU A 387 36.80 -6.66 2.15
N TYR A 388 38.09 -6.88 2.02
CA TYR A 388 38.90 -7.46 3.09
C TYR A 388 39.50 -6.32 3.90
N THR A 389 39.17 -6.25 5.20
CA THR A 389 39.82 -5.32 6.14
C THR A 389 40.80 -6.08 7.01
N TRP A 390 41.94 -5.42 7.26
CA TRP A 390 42.92 -5.89 8.22
C TRP A 390 42.66 -5.20 9.56
N SER A 391 42.41 -5.99 10.62
CA SER A 391 41.90 -5.46 11.88
C SER A 391 42.92 -4.62 12.66
N GLU A 392 44.23 -4.85 12.50
CA GLU A 392 45.31 -4.07 13.12
C GLU A 392 46.57 -4.07 12.24
N LYS A 393 47.13 -2.89 11.94
CA LYS A 393 48.37 -2.79 11.14
C LYS A 393 49.60 -3.12 12.00
N GLY A 394 50.12 -4.35 11.90
CA GLY A 394 51.43 -4.71 12.45
C GLY A 394 51.66 -6.20 12.69
N ASP A 395 50.61 -6.97 12.95
CA ASP A 395 50.70 -8.41 13.23
C ASP A 395 50.12 -9.25 12.09
N PHE A 396 50.95 -10.06 11.45
CA PHE A 396 50.54 -11.00 10.38
C PHE A 396 49.60 -12.12 10.87
N THR A 397 49.38 -12.25 12.18
CA THR A 397 48.51 -13.26 12.83
C THR A 397 47.10 -12.75 13.12
N SER A 398 46.81 -11.46 12.92
CA SER A 398 45.49 -10.88 13.16
C SER A 398 44.50 -11.24 12.04
N GLU A 399 43.28 -11.63 12.43
CA GLU A 399 42.27 -12.20 11.53
C GLU A 399 41.83 -11.21 10.42
N ILE A 400 41.91 -11.66 9.16
CA ILE A 400 41.40 -10.91 8.00
C ILE A 400 39.87 -11.01 7.98
N LYS A 401 39.17 -9.88 8.12
CA LYS A 401 37.71 -9.82 8.07
C LYS A 401 37.24 -9.57 6.65
N ALA A 402 36.45 -10.50 6.10
CA ALA A 402 35.83 -10.36 4.79
C ALA A 402 34.43 -9.74 4.93
N HIS A 403 34.26 -8.50 4.50
CA HIS A 403 32.98 -7.81 4.48
C HIS A 403 32.34 -7.94 3.08
N PRO A 404 31.22 -8.66 2.91
CA PRO A 404 30.52 -8.69 1.62
C PRO A 404 29.98 -7.30 1.27
N ILE A 405 30.21 -6.85 0.05
CA ILE A 405 29.69 -5.57 -0.45
C ILE A 405 28.34 -5.84 -1.11
N GLU A 406 27.27 -5.40 -0.46
CA GLU A 406 25.94 -5.39 -1.08
C GLU A 406 25.75 -4.14 -1.94
N LYS A 407 25.28 -4.34 -3.17
CA LYS A 407 24.86 -3.23 -4.03
C LYS A 407 23.58 -2.62 -3.48
N GLN A 408 23.58 -1.31 -3.26
CA GLN A 408 22.46 -0.58 -2.70
C GLN A 408 22.03 0.54 -3.65
N HIS A 409 20.71 0.70 -3.79
CA HIS A 409 20.10 1.70 -4.63
C HIS A 409 19.17 2.59 -3.82
N ASP A 410 19.36 3.90 -3.97
CA ASP A 410 18.53 4.91 -3.34
C ASP A 410 17.35 5.26 -4.25
N TYR A 411 16.14 5.10 -3.70
CA TYR A 411 14.86 5.42 -4.30
C TYR A 411 14.20 6.55 -3.49
N ASP A 412 13.73 7.59 -4.17
CA ASP A 412 12.94 8.65 -3.52
C ASP A 412 11.45 8.40 -3.77
N LEU A 413 10.66 8.48 -2.71
CA LEU A 413 9.20 8.33 -2.73
C LEU A 413 8.54 9.66 -2.36
N LEU A 414 7.73 10.20 -3.27
CA LEU A 414 6.90 11.37 -3.00
C LEU A 414 5.42 10.99 -3.09
N LEU A 415 4.70 11.17 -2.00
CA LEU A 415 3.26 10.98 -1.94
C LEU A 415 2.57 12.33 -1.81
N VAL A 416 1.72 12.66 -2.78
CA VAL A 416 0.87 13.84 -2.78
C VAL A 416 -0.58 13.38 -2.60
N TYR A 417 -1.27 13.91 -1.61
CA TYR A 417 -2.68 13.60 -1.40
C TYR A 417 -3.52 14.86 -1.25
N SER A 418 -4.75 14.80 -1.75
CA SER A 418 -5.76 15.83 -1.55
C SER A 418 -7.09 15.21 -1.13
N GLN A 419 -7.85 16.00 -0.38
CA GLN A 419 -9.16 15.66 0.16
C GLN A 419 -10.13 16.80 -0.14
N THR A 420 -11.41 16.48 -0.29
CA THR A 420 -12.50 17.47 -0.40
C THR A 420 -12.40 18.46 0.76
N GLY A 421 -12.37 19.77 0.49
CA GLY A 421 -12.27 20.81 1.51
C GLY A 421 -10.85 21.29 1.83
N GLN A 422 -9.79 20.65 1.32
CA GLN A 422 -8.44 21.20 1.36
C GLN A 422 -8.15 21.99 0.07
N GLU A 423 -7.88 23.29 0.21
CA GLU A 423 -7.52 24.17 -0.92
C GLU A 423 -6.20 23.76 -1.58
N HIS A 424 -5.28 23.16 -0.82
CA HIS A 424 -3.98 22.72 -1.31
C HIS A 424 -3.68 21.25 -0.99
N PRO A 425 -3.07 20.51 -1.94
CA PRO A 425 -2.62 19.15 -1.68
C PRO A 425 -1.50 19.13 -0.65
N ALA A 426 -1.49 18.13 0.22
CA ALA A 426 -0.40 17.89 1.15
C ALA A 426 0.55 16.83 0.59
N ALA A 427 1.86 16.99 0.85
CA ALA A 427 2.88 16.07 0.39
C ALA A 427 3.71 15.48 1.54
N GLN A 428 4.15 14.23 1.36
CA GLN A 428 5.05 13.53 2.25
C GLN A 428 6.17 12.87 1.42
N ARG A 429 7.39 12.90 1.96
CA ARG A 429 8.59 12.39 1.30
C ARG A 429 9.25 11.29 2.13
N TRP A 430 9.70 10.24 1.46
CA TRP A 430 10.55 9.21 2.03
C TRP A 430 11.74 8.90 1.12
N SER A 431 12.89 8.64 1.73
CA SER A 431 14.08 8.08 1.10
C SER A 431 14.08 6.59 1.40
N LEU A 432 14.25 5.75 0.39
CA LEU A 432 14.29 4.30 0.50
C LEU A 432 15.62 3.81 -0.02
N ARG A 433 16.38 3.05 0.76
CA ARG A 433 17.55 2.33 0.27
C ARG A 433 17.19 0.86 0.11
N LEU A 434 17.30 0.35 -1.11
CA LEU A 434 17.00 -1.04 -1.46
C LEU A 434 18.29 -1.80 -1.79
N SER A 435 18.39 -3.06 -1.39
CA SER A 435 19.39 -4.04 -1.80
C SER A 435 18.69 -5.25 -2.43
N SER A 436 19.45 -6.21 -2.96
CA SER A 436 18.90 -7.48 -3.45
C SER A 436 18.19 -8.28 -2.35
N SER A 437 18.56 -8.09 -1.08
CA SER A 437 17.98 -8.75 0.10
C SER A 437 16.75 -8.03 0.66
N GLY A 438 16.48 -6.79 0.25
CA GLY A 438 15.28 -6.04 0.59
C GLY A 438 15.52 -4.57 0.92
N ILE A 439 14.62 -3.97 1.70
CA ILE A 439 14.73 -2.59 2.15
C ILE A 439 15.81 -2.53 3.23
N VAL A 440 16.88 -1.77 3.01
CA VAL A 440 17.92 -1.54 4.03
C VAL A 440 17.46 -0.43 4.96
N GLU A 441 17.09 0.71 4.38
CA GLU A 441 16.81 1.92 5.14
C GLU A 441 15.56 2.64 4.60
N CYS A 442 14.80 3.25 5.50
CA CYS A 442 13.68 4.10 5.13
C CYS A 442 13.61 5.34 6.03
N GLU A 443 13.90 6.49 5.45
CA GLU A 443 13.92 7.76 6.17
C GLU A 443 12.76 8.66 5.73
N LYS A 444 12.06 9.26 6.70
CA LYS A 444 11.07 10.30 6.42
C LYS A 444 11.75 11.66 6.33
N LYS A 445 11.68 12.29 5.17
CA LYS A 445 12.28 13.62 4.91
C LYS A 445 11.20 14.71 4.92
N LYS A 446 11.58 15.95 5.23
CA LYS A 446 10.67 17.11 5.10
C LYS A 446 10.35 17.31 3.62
N ALA A 447 9.06 17.34 3.28
CA ALA A 447 8.61 17.67 1.94
C ALA A 447 8.67 19.20 1.76
N ASN A 448 9.46 19.66 0.79
CA ASN A 448 9.44 21.05 0.33
C ASN A 448 8.23 21.21 -0.59
N TRP A 449 7.06 21.42 0.03
CA TRP A 449 5.81 21.65 -0.66
C TRP A 449 5.26 23.02 -0.25
N PRO A 450 4.71 23.82 -1.18
CA PRO A 450 4.15 25.11 -0.83
C PRO A 450 3.08 24.93 0.25
N LYS A 451 3.32 25.53 1.42
CA LYS A 451 2.36 25.61 2.52
C LYS A 451 1.53 26.89 2.35
N PRO A 452 0.26 26.90 2.76
CA PRO A 452 -0.59 28.08 2.63
C PRO A 452 0.02 29.29 3.37
N GLU A 453 0.02 30.46 2.73
CA GLU A 453 0.55 31.74 3.22
C GLU A 453 -0.11 32.24 4.53
N GLY A 454 -1.11 31.53 5.06
CA GLY A 454 -1.78 31.83 6.32
C GLY A 454 -1.04 31.39 7.60
N GLN A 455 -0.11 30.42 7.54
CA GLN A 455 0.60 29.96 8.75
C GLN A 455 1.84 30.79 9.11
N GLU A 456 2.44 31.52 8.16
CA GLU A 456 3.55 32.43 8.48
C GLU A 456 3.07 33.71 9.17
N LYS A 457 1.86 34.20 8.88
CA LYS A 457 1.30 35.36 9.59
C LYS A 457 0.92 35.04 11.03
N GLY A 458 0.49 33.81 11.33
CA GLY A 458 0.19 33.35 12.69
C GLY A 458 1.45 33.06 13.53
N LYS A 459 2.51 32.53 12.91
CA LYS A 459 3.80 32.35 13.59
C LYS A 459 4.53 33.68 13.80
N LYS A 460 4.56 34.56 12.80
CA LYS A 460 5.09 35.91 12.97
C LYS A 460 4.31 36.68 14.03
N LYS A 461 2.96 36.65 14.06
CA LYS A 461 2.19 37.29 15.15
C LYS A 461 2.52 36.72 16.53
N LYS A 462 2.62 35.40 16.69
CA LYS A 462 3.00 34.79 17.98
C LYS A 462 4.43 35.13 18.39
N ASP A 463 5.37 35.18 17.46
CA ASP A 463 6.76 35.55 17.75
C ASP A 463 6.88 37.07 18.04
N THR A 464 6.06 37.93 17.43
CA THR A 464 5.99 39.36 17.75
C THR A 464 5.28 39.65 19.09
N GLU A 465 4.25 38.90 19.46
CA GLU A 465 3.59 39.02 20.78
C GLU A 465 4.50 38.53 21.91
N LYS A 466 5.21 37.41 21.70
CA LYS A 466 6.13 36.87 22.71
C LYS A 466 7.33 37.79 22.98
N ASN A 467 7.83 38.50 21.96
CA ASN A 467 8.88 39.51 22.11
C ASN A 467 8.37 40.82 22.75
N LYS A 468 7.08 41.15 22.65
CA LYS A 468 6.50 42.31 23.35
C LYS A 468 6.29 42.04 24.84
N GLU A 469 5.89 40.83 25.22
CA GLU A 469 5.76 40.43 26.62
C GLU A 469 7.12 40.34 27.35
N THR A 470 8.21 40.02 26.65
CA THR A 470 9.55 40.01 27.26
C THR A 470 10.13 41.41 27.47
N CYS A 471 9.71 42.41 26.69
CA CYS A 471 10.15 43.80 26.88
C CYS A 471 9.34 44.58 27.94
N GLN A 472 8.13 44.13 28.29
CA GLN A 472 7.31 44.80 29.33
C GLN A 472 7.57 44.32 30.76
N ASN A 473 8.22 43.17 30.95
CA ASN A 473 8.59 42.65 32.28
C ASN A 473 10.03 43.00 32.70
N GLY A 474 10.67 43.96 32.01
CA GLY A 474 12.07 44.35 32.21
C GLY A 474 12.30 45.80 32.62
N ASN A 475 11.30 46.47 33.21
CA ASN A 475 11.44 47.80 33.83
C ASN A 475 10.95 47.78 35.27
#